data_AF-A0A644Z483-F1
#
_entry.id   AF-A0A644Z483-F1
#
_cell.length_a   1.000
_cell.length_b   1.000
_cell.length_c   1.000
_cell.angle_alpha   90.00
_cell.angle_beta   90.00
_cell.angle_gamma   90.00
#
_symmetry.space_group_name_H-M   'P 1'
#
loop_
_entity.id
_entity.type
_entity.pdbx_description
1 polymer ?
#
loop_
_entity_poly.entity_id
_entity_poly.type
_entity_poly.pdbx_seq_one_letter_code
_entity_poly.pdbx_strand_id
1 'polypeptide(L)'
;MKRLSTGWNLAKLVLGIVAAFTAVIILLGLLLGWKTSVPYSDSFFAVGSGIIILGTLTILGTYRQRGSSDVQYSQSASAEKIPERTSQWVKDIKQGYNFLIVCVVSGSLLISLAVLTDKLFSVPAL
;
A
#
# COMPACT_ATOMS: atom_id res chain seq x y z
N MET A 1 17.35 -19.20 4.71
CA MET A 1 16.14 -19.60 3.97
C MET A 1 14.85 -18.84 4.35
N LYS A 2 14.58 -18.50 5.63
CA LYS A 2 13.36 -17.74 6.04
C LYS A 2 13.21 -16.30 5.48
N ARG A 3 14.31 -15.59 5.15
CA ARG A 3 14.24 -14.24 4.54
C ARG A 3 13.71 -14.27 3.10
N LEU A 4 14.00 -15.33 2.34
CA LEU A 4 13.59 -15.45 0.94
C LEU A 4 12.07 -15.64 0.82
N SER A 5 11.46 -16.42 1.73
CA SER A 5 10.01 -16.64 1.75
C SER A 5 9.22 -15.40 2.14
N THR A 6 9.77 -14.55 3.01
CA THR A 6 9.11 -13.30 3.43
C THR A 6 9.04 -12.31 2.27
N GLY A 7 10.14 -12.14 1.52
CA GLY A 7 10.16 -11.29 0.33
C GLY A 7 9.19 -11.76 -0.75
N TRP A 8 9.12 -13.08 -0.97
CA TRP A 8 8.19 -13.68 -1.94
C TRP A 8 6.72 -13.45 -1.57
N ASN A 9 6.37 -13.55 -0.28
CA ASN A 9 5.01 -13.28 0.19
C ASN A 9 4.63 -11.81 0.03
N LEU A 10 5.55 -10.89 0.29
CA LEU A 10 5.33 -9.46 0.07
C LEU A 10 5.15 -9.15 -1.41
N ALA A 11 5.97 -9.74 -2.29
CA ALA A 11 5.84 -9.56 -3.74
C ALA A 11 4.49 -10.08 -4.25
N LYS A 12 4.04 -11.26 -3.80
CA LYS A 12 2.70 -11.78 -4.11
C LYS A 12 1.60 -10.84 -3.65
N LEU A 13 1.73 -10.26 -2.46
CA LEU A 13 0.75 -9.33 -1.92
C LEU A 13 0.70 -8.05 -2.75
N VAL A 14 1.86 -7.47 -3.11
CA VAL A 14 1.94 -6.31 -4.01
C VAL A 14 1.28 -6.62 -5.35
N LEU A 15 1.63 -7.73 -5.99
CA LEU A 15 1.04 -8.13 -7.27
C LEU A 15 -0.46 -8.38 -7.15
N GLY A 16 -0.92 -8.99 -6.06
CA GLY A 16 -2.34 -9.22 -5.78
C GLY A 16 -3.12 -7.92 -5.65
N ILE A 17 -2.59 -6.94 -4.91
CA ILE A 17 -3.20 -5.61 -4.78
C ILE A 17 -3.29 -4.91 -6.14
N VAL A 18 -2.18 -4.86 -6.87
CA VAL A 18 -2.13 -4.19 -8.18
C VAL A 18 -3.12 -4.86 -9.16
N ALA A 19 -3.14 -6.19 -9.21
CA ALA A 19 -4.07 -6.93 -10.07
C ALA A 19 -5.53 -6.69 -9.68
N ALA A 20 -5.85 -6.69 -8.39
CA ALA A 20 -7.21 -6.45 -7.90
C ALA A 20 -7.71 -5.04 -8.29
N PHE A 21 -6.92 -4.00 -8.02
CA PHE A 21 -7.31 -2.63 -8.40
C PHE A 21 -7.40 -2.45 -9.92
N THR A 22 -6.47 -3.05 -10.66
CA THR A 22 -6.49 -3.03 -12.14
C THR A 22 -7.78 -3.66 -12.67
N ALA A 23 -8.17 -4.83 -12.15
CA ALA A 23 -9.41 -5.49 -12.54
C ALA A 23 -10.65 -4.62 -12.23
N VAL A 24 -10.69 -4.00 -11.05
CA VAL A 24 -11.78 -3.09 -10.66
C VAL A 24 -11.86 -1.88 -11.60
N ILE A 25 -10.73 -1.24 -11.92
CA ILE A 25 -10.70 -0.07 -12.81
C ILE A 25 -11.15 -0.46 -14.23
N ILE A 26 -10.72 -1.61 -14.74
CA ILE A 26 -11.15 -2.12 -16.05
C ILE A 26 -12.65 -2.40 -16.06
N LEU A 27 -13.18 -3.07 -15.02
CA LEU A 27 -14.61 -3.33 -14.90
C LEU A 27 -15.43 -2.03 -14.83
N LEU A 28 -14.97 -1.04 -14.07
CA LEU A 28 -15.61 0.29 -14.02
C LEU A 28 -15.58 0.98 -15.38
N GLY A 29 -14.46 0.91 -16.10
CA GLY A 29 -14.36 1.48 -17.44
C GLY A 29 -15.27 0.79 -18.46
N LEU A 30 -15.47 -0.53 -18.34
CA LEU A 30 -16.43 -1.28 -19.15
C LEU A 30 -17.89 -0.90 -18.83
N LEU A 31 -18.23 -0.77 -17.55
CA LEU A 31 -19.58 -0.39 -17.11
C LEU A 31 -19.92 1.06 -17.47
N LEU A 32 -18.95 1.97 -17.36
CA LEU A 32 -19.11 3.39 -17.68
C LEU A 32 -18.84 3.72 -19.15
N GLY A 33 -18.44 2.73 -19.95
CA GLY A 33 -18.21 2.88 -21.39
C GLY A 33 -17.05 3.83 -21.74
N TRP A 34 -15.97 3.82 -20.97
CA TRP A 34 -14.80 4.66 -21.23
C TRP A 34 -14.15 4.31 -22.58
N LYS A 35 -14.16 5.27 -23.51
CA LYS A 35 -13.60 5.12 -24.87
C LYS A 35 -12.21 5.72 -25.04
N THR A 36 -11.74 6.50 -24.08
CA THR A 36 -10.46 7.22 -24.13
C THR A 36 -9.53 6.74 -23.02
N SER A 37 -8.21 6.94 -23.18
CA SER A 37 -7.20 6.55 -22.19
C SER A 37 -7.25 7.40 -20.91
N VAL A 38 -7.69 8.66 -21.02
CA VAL A 38 -7.70 9.65 -19.94
C VAL A 38 -8.39 9.15 -18.66
N PRO A 39 -9.65 8.68 -18.68
CA PRO A 39 -10.33 8.26 -17.44
C PRO A 39 -9.69 7.02 -16.78
N TYR A 40 -9.08 6.14 -17.56
CA TYR A 40 -8.29 5.02 -17.03
C TYR A 40 -7.04 5.54 -16.33
N SER A 41 -6.28 6.44 -16.98
CA SER A 41 -5.07 7.05 -16.44
C SER A 41 -5.35 7.80 -15.13
N ASP A 42 -6.38 8.65 -15.11
CA ASP A 42 -6.78 9.40 -13.92
C ASP A 42 -7.17 8.48 -12.76
N SER A 43 -7.87 7.38 -13.05
CA SER A 43 -8.27 6.40 -12.05
C SER A 43 -7.08 5.64 -11.47
N PHE A 44 -6.16 5.19 -12.32
CA PHE A 44 -4.91 4.55 -11.87
C PHE A 44 -4.06 5.50 -11.02
N PHE A 45 -3.97 6.78 -11.41
CA PHE A 45 -3.24 7.79 -10.68
C PHE A 45 -3.89 8.12 -9.32
N ALA A 46 -5.21 8.29 -9.28
CA ALA A 46 -5.96 8.57 -8.06
C ALA A 46 -5.86 7.41 -7.06
N VAL A 47 -6.03 6.17 -7.52
CA VAL A 47 -5.89 4.99 -6.66
C VAL A 47 -4.44 4.81 -6.20
N GLY A 48 -3.47 4.94 -7.10
CA GLY A 48 -2.05 4.79 -6.79
C GLY A 48 -1.57 5.83 -5.75
N SER A 49 -1.96 7.10 -5.93
CA SER A 49 -1.65 8.16 -4.96
C SER A 49 -2.36 7.95 -3.62
N GLY A 50 -3.63 7.54 -3.62
CA GLY A 50 -4.37 7.21 -2.41
C GLY A 50 -3.71 6.12 -1.56
N ILE A 51 -3.20 5.05 -2.19
CA ILE A 51 -2.49 3.98 -1.49
C ILE A 51 -1.19 4.48 -0.85
N ILE A 52 -0.43 5.34 -1.54
CA ILE A 52 0.80 5.94 -1.00
C ILE A 52 0.49 6.82 0.21
N ILE A 53 -0.57 7.63 0.11
CA ILE A 53 -1.02 8.48 1.22
C ILE A 53 -1.41 7.61 2.42
N LEU A 54 -2.18 6.54 2.22
CA LEU A 54 -2.55 5.61 3.28
C LEU A 54 -1.33 5.01 3.97
N GLY A 55 -0.33 4.54 3.21
CA GLY A 55 0.91 4.01 3.78
C GLY A 55 1.67 5.05 4.61
N THR A 56 1.68 6.30 4.16
CA THR A 56 2.33 7.42 4.88
C THR A 56 1.58 7.77 6.17
N LEU A 57 0.24 7.78 6.13
CA LEU A 57 -0.60 8.02 7.30
C LEU A 57 -0.42 6.94 8.37
N THR A 58 -0.19 5.67 7.98
CA THR A 58 0.11 4.61 8.95
C THR A 58 1.36 4.92 9.77
N ILE A 59 2.45 5.35 9.12
CA ILE A 59 3.69 5.72 9.82
C ILE A 59 3.47 6.95 10.71
N LEU A 60 2.78 7.99 10.20
CA LEU A 60 2.44 9.17 10.98
C LEU A 60 1.61 8.83 12.23
N GLY A 61 0.64 7.92 12.10
CA GLY A 61 -0.15 7.39 13.22
C GLY A 61 0.72 6.69 14.26
N THR A 62 1.65 5.82 13.82
CA THR A 62 2.60 5.15 14.72
C THR A 62 3.52 6.15 15.44
N TYR A 63 3.97 7.21 14.75
CA TYR A 63 4.75 8.28 15.39
C TYR A 63 3.94 9.04 16.44
N ARG A 64 2.68 9.40 16.15
CA ARG A 64 1.81 10.08 17.12
C ARG A 64 1.52 9.23 18.36
N GLN A 65 1.34 7.91 18.19
CA GLN A 65 1.13 6.99 19.31
C GLN A 65 2.34 6.94 20.26
N ARG A 66 3.56 7.05 19.75
CA ARG A 66 4.77 7.12 20.60
C ARG A 66 4.82 8.39 21.44
N GLY A 67 4.32 9.50 20.91
CA GLY A 67 4.32 10.79 21.59
C GLY A 67 3.20 10.96 22.61
N SER A 68 2.18 10.08 22.65
CA SER A 68 1.04 10.25 23.56
C SER A 68 1.32 9.65 24.94
N SER A 69 1.05 10.45 25.97
CA SER A 69 1.23 10.08 27.38
C SER A 69 0.29 8.96 27.81
N ASP A 70 -0.94 8.93 27.27
CA ASP A 70 -1.94 7.89 27.58
C ASP A 70 -1.51 6.50 27.14
N VAL A 71 -0.90 6.38 25.95
CA VAL A 71 -0.40 5.09 25.46
C VAL A 71 0.79 4.64 26.31
N GLN A 72 1.69 5.56 26.70
CA GLN A 72 2.81 5.22 27.56
C GLN A 72 2.36 4.76 28.95
N TYR A 73 1.37 5.45 29.54
CA TYR A 73 0.81 5.09 30.84
C TYR A 73 0.05 3.76 30.81
N SER A 74 -0.76 3.54 29.77
CA SER A 74 -1.49 2.29 29.58
C SER A 74 -0.53 1.10 29.41
N GLN A 75 0.61 1.31 28.72
CA GLN A 75 1.60 0.26 28.60
C GLN A 75 2.37 0.00 29.90
N SER A 76 2.66 1.02 30.72
CA SER A 76 3.33 0.82 32.03
C SER A 76 2.43 0.20 33.10
N ALA A 77 1.10 0.36 32.99
CA ALA A 77 0.12 -0.30 33.85
C ALA A 77 -0.12 -1.78 33.49
N SER A 78 0.29 -2.23 32.29
CA SER A 78 0.15 -3.61 31.85
C SER A 78 1.12 -4.56 32.59
N ALA A 79 0.60 -5.71 33.05
CA ALA A 79 1.34 -6.74 33.79
C ALA A 79 2.35 -7.55 32.96
N GLU A 80 2.57 -7.20 31.69
CA GLU A 80 3.55 -7.86 30.83
C GLU A 80 4.99 -7.53 31.23
N LYS A 81 5.89 -8.51 31.12
CA LYS A 81 7.32 -8.29 31.39
C LYS A 81 7.90 -7.30 30.36
N ILE A 82 8.71 -6.36 30.84
CA ILE A 82 9.45 -5.37 30.03
C ILE A 82 10.05 -5.92 28.70
N PRO A 83 10.70 -7.09 28.66
CA PRO A 83 11.24 -7.65 27.40
C PRO A 83 10.17 -8.06 26.38
N GLU A 84 9.01 -8.54 26.83
CA GLU A 84 7.91 -8.98 25.93
C GLU A 84 7.27 -7.77 25.24
N ARG A 85 7.03 -6.68 26.00
CA ARG A 85 6.56 -5.39 25.48
C ARG A 85 7.51 -4.80 24.44
N THR A 86 8.82 -4.86 24.70
CA THR A 86 9.83 -4.35 23.76
C THR A 86 9.84 -5.14 22.45
N SER A 87 9.67 -6.47 22.53
CA SER A 87 9.57 -7.35 21.35
C SER A 87 8.32 -7.07 20.52
N GLN A 88 7.16 -6.87 21.17
CA GLN A 88 5.92 -6.49 20.49
C GLN A 88 6.07 -5.13 19.80
N TRP A 89 6.63 -4.13 20.49
CA TRP A 89 6.85 -2.81 19.91
C TRP A 89 7.75 -2.86 18.66
N VAL A 90 8.85 -3.63 18.71
CA VAL A 90 9.72 -3.82 17.53
C VAL A 90 8.98 -4.51 16.38
N LYS A 91 8.08 -5.47 16.66
CA LYS A 91 7.24 -6.11 15.64
C LYS A 91 6.27 -5.12 14.99
N ASP A 92 5.61 -4.28 15.78
CA ASP A 92 4.64 -3.30 15.28
C ASP A 92 5.31 -2.27 14.37
N ILE A 93 6.51 -1.81 14.76
CA ILE A 93 7.32 -0.91 13.93
C ILE A 93 7.67 -1.57 12.61
N LYS A 94 8.20 -2.79 12.66
CA LYS A 94 8.59 -3.54 11.48
C LYS A 94 7.39 -3.81 10.56
N GLN A 95 6.23 -4.09 11.13
CA GLN A 95 4.99 -4.27 10.39
C GLN A 95 4.54 -2.97 9.71
N GLY A 96 4.62 -1.83 10.41
CA GLY A 96 4.33 -0.52 9.83
C GLY A 96 5.21 -0.17 8.64
N TYR A 97 6.52 -0.41 8.75
CA TYR A 97 7.44 -0.19 7.61
C TYR A 97 7.21 -1.16 6.46
N ASN A 98 6.95 -2.44 6.73
CA ASN A 98 6.60 -3.41 5.70
C ASN A 98 5.32 -2.99 4.96
N PHE A 99 4.31 -2.50 5.70
CA PHE A 99 3.08 -1.98 5.12
C PHE A 99 3.34 -0.75 4.24
N LEU A 100 4.14 0.20 4.72
CA LEU A 100 4.54 1.36 3.90
C LEU A 100 5.26 0.94 2.62
N ILE A 101 6.19 -0.01 2.68
CA ILE A 101 6.89 -0.51 1.49
C ILE A 101 5.90 -1.11 0.49
N VAL A 102 4.96 -1.93 0.97
CA VAL A 102 3.91 -2.50 0.12
C VAL A 102 3.07 -1.40 -0.54
N CYS A 103 2.62 -0.40 0.22
CA CYS A 103 1.84 0.72 -0.29
C CYS A 103 2.61 1.56 -1.32
N VAL A 104 3.87 1.90 -1.05
CA VAL A 104 4.69 2.70 -1.97
C VAL A 104 4.96 1.94 -3.26
N VAL A 105 5.35 0.66 -3.18
CA VAL A 105 5.64 -0.14 -4.37
C VAL A 105 4.36 -0.37 -5.19
N SER A 106 3.26 -0.78 -4.56
CA SER A 106 1.98 -0.97 -5.27
C SER A 106 1.44 0.33 -5.87
N GLY A 107 1.46 1.44 -5.12
CA GLY A 107 1.02 2.74 -5.62
C GLY A 107 1.89 3.24 -6.79
N SER A 108 3.21 3.08 -6.71
CA SER A 108 4.12 3.43 -7.79
C SER A 108 3.92 2.60 -9.06
N LEU A 109 3.58 1.31 -8.92
CA LEU A 109 3.23 0.45 -10.06
C LEU A 109 1.92 0.88 -10.70
N LEU A 110 0.91 1.24 -9.92
CA LEU A 110 -0.36 1.77 -10.44
C LEU A 110 -0.17 3.11 -11.16
N ILE A 111 0.66 4.00 -10.63
CA ILE A 111 1.01 5.26 -11.31
C ILE A 111 1.78 4.98 -12.61
N SER A 112 2.68 4.00 -12.62
CA SER A 112 3.36 3.58 -13.86
C SER A 112 2.36 3.06 -14.90
N LEU A 113 1.33 2.32 -14.47
CA LEU A 113 0.25 1.88 -15.36
C LEU A 113 -0.57 3.05 -15.91
N ALA A 114 -0.78 4.12 -15.14
CA ALA A 114 -1.44 5.32 -15.64
C ALA A 114 -0.67 5.90 -16.84
N VAL A 115 0.66 6.06 -16.72
CA VAL A 115 1.51 6.56 -17.81
C VAL A 115 1.54 5.60 -19.02
N LEU A 116 1.55 4.29 -18.76
CA LEU A 116 1.51 3.27 -19.81
C LEU A 116 0.18 3.21 -20.55
N THR A 117 -0.92 3.61 -19.91
CA THR A 117 -2.25 3.60 -20.52
C THR A 117 -2.29 4.52 -21.74
N ASP A 118 -1.69 5.71 -21.68
CA ASP A 118 -1.61 6.61 -22.84
C ASP A 118 -0.79 6.00 -23.99
N LYS A 119 0.25 5.22 -23.67
CA LYS A 119 1.03 4.50 -24.69
C LYS A 119 0.23 3.37 -25.31
N LEU A 120 -0.53 2.61 -24.51
CA LEU A 120 -1.33 1.49 -24.98
C LEU A 120 -2.40 1.93 -26.00
N PHE A 121 -3.07 3.05 -25.76
CA PHE A 121 -4.07 3.60 -26.69
C PHE A 121 -3.47 4.31 -27.91
N SER A 122 -2.18 4.64 -27.87
CA SER A 122 -1.46 5.23 -29.02
C SER A 122 -0.96 4.19 -30.04
N VAL A 123 -0.98 2.90 -29.69
CA VAL A 123 -0.61 1.83 -30.62
C VAL A 123 -1.78 1.62 -31.59
N PRO A 124 -1.62 1.89 -32.89
CA PRO A 124 -2.66 1.57 -33.86
C PRO A 124 -2.92 0.07 -33.83
N ALA A 125 -4.19 -0.31 -33.67
CA ALA A 125 -4.61 -1.70 -33.81
C ALA A 125 -4.16 -2.21 -35.18
N LEU A 126 -3.29 -3.22 -35.17
CA LEU A 126 -2.85 -3.98 -36.34
C LEU A 126 -3.97 -4.89 -36.83
#